data_AF-A0A564TFF2-F1
#
_entry.id   AF-A0A564TFF2-F1
#
_cell.length_a   1.000
_cell.length_b   1.000
_cell.length_c   1.000
_cell.angle_alpha   90.00
_cell.angle_beta   90.00
_cell.angle_gamma   90.00
#
_symmetry.space_group_name_H-M   'P 1'
#
loop_
_entity.id
_entity.type
_entity.pdbx_description
1 polymer ?
#
loop_
_entity_poly.entity_id
_entity_poly.type
_entity_poly.pdbx_seq_one_letter_code
_entity_poly.pdbx_strand_id
1 'polypeptide(L)' 'MLHSLDYSDSANIRSQFFRARLVDGVMECRDVEVFT' A
#
# COMPACT_ATOMS: atom_id res chain seq x y z
N MET A 1 2.79 -4.20 3.80
CA MET A 1 1.45 -3.96 4.38
C MET A 1 0.49 -3.67 3.23
N LEU A 2 -0.80 -3.99 3.37
CA LEU A 2 -1.80 -3.64 2.37
C LEU A 2 -1.97 -2.12 2.36
N HIS A 3 -1.77 -1.49 1.19
CA HIS A 3 -1.98 -0.05 1.00
C HIS A 3 -3.45 0.23 0.69
N SER A 4 -3.92 -0.36 -0.41
CA SER A 4 -5.25 -0.14 -0.96
C SER A 4 -5.63 -1.32 -1.86
N LEU A 5 -6.92 -1.41 -2.16
CA LEU A 5 -7.44 -2.23 -3.22
C LEU A 5 -7.83 -1.30 -4.37
N ASP A 6 -7.34 -1.59 -5.57
CA ASP A 6 -7.75 -0.90 -6.79
C ASP A 6 -9.05 -1.54 -7.30
N TYR A 7 -10.12 -0.75 -7.31
CA TYR A 7 -11.46 -1.14 -7.75
C TYR A 7 -11.81 -0.59 -9.13
N SER A 8 -10.84 -0.07 -9.89
CA SER A 8 -11.08 0.50 -11.22
C SER A 8 -11.66 -0.54 -12.20
N ASP A 9 -11.29 -1.82 -12.02
CA ASP A 9 -11.92 -2.96 -12.68
C ASP A 9 -12.63 -3.83 -11.63
N SER A 10 -13.97 -3.78 -11.63
CA SER A 10 -14.79 -4.52 -10.67
C SER A 10 -14.74 -6.05 -10.87
N ALA A 11 -14.31 -6.53 -12.04
CA ALA A 11 -14.08 -7.94 -12.30
C ALA A 11 -12.69 -8.39 -11.83
N ASN A 12 -11.76 -7.45 -11.60
CA ASN A 12 -10.38 -7.74 -11.23
C ASN A 12 -9.86 -6.72 -10.20
N ILE A 13 -10.27 -6.93 -8.95
CA ILE A 13 -9.82 -6.12 -7.82
C ILE A 13 -8.34 -6.42 -7.57
N ARG A 14 -7.48 -5.40 -7.67
CA ARG A 14 -6.02 -5.56 -7.50
C ARG A 14 -5.60 -5.08 -6.13
N SER A 15 -4.81 -5.89 -5.43
CA SER A 15 -4.23 -5.51 -4.16
C SER A 15 -2.92 -4.77 -4.36
N GLN A 16 -2.80 -3.60 -3.74
CA GLN A 16 -1.60 -2.79 -3.76
C GLN A 16 -0.91 -2.90 -2.42
N PHE A 17 0.37 -3.27 -2.45
CA PHE A 17 1.17 -3.46 -1.25
C PHE A 17 2.26 -2.43 -1.16
N PHE A 18 2.69 -2.15 0.07
CA PHE A 18 3.79 -1.25 0.31
C PHE A 18 4.73 -1.77 1.39
N ARG A 19 5.99 -1.31 1.34
CA ARG A 19 6.95 -1.62 2.41
C ARG A 19 6.79 -0.62 3.54
N ALA A 20 6.14 -1.06 4.63
CA ALA A 20 6.01 -0.24 5.82
C ALA A 20 7.36 -0.08 6.52
N ARG A 21 7.67 1.14 6.95
CA ARG A 21 8.83 1.45 7.79
C ARG A 21 8.34 2.07 9.10
N LEU A 22 8.84 1.56 10.21
CA LEU A 22 8.58 2.10 11.55
C LEU A 22 9.82 2.90 11.97
N VAL A 23 9.62 4.18 12.27
CA VAL A 23 10.67 5.09 12.74
C VAL A 23 10.17 5.70 14.04
N ASP A 24 10.91 5.47 15.14
CA ASP A 24 10.57 5.97 16.48
C ASP A 24 9.12 5.66 16.92
N GLY A 25 8.62 4.48 16.54
CA GLY A 25 7.25 4.05 16.86
C GLY A 25 6.16 4.63 15.96
N VAL A 26 6.52 5.45 14.98
CA VAL A 26 5.59 6.00 13.99
C VAL A 26 5.78 5.29 12.64
N MET A 27 4.66 4.88 12.04
CA MET A 27 4.68 4.33 10.69
C MET A 27 4.89 5.45 9.67
N GLU A 28 5.99 5.39 8.94
CA GLU A 28 6.25 6.31 7.86
C GLU A 28 5.43 5.91 6.63
N CYS A 29 4.53 6.80 6.23
CA CYS A 29 3.61 6.60 5.10
C CYS A 29 3.90 7.55 3.92
N ARG A 30 5.01 8.30 3.96
CA ARG A 30 5.40 9.26 2.92
C ARG A 30 6.37 8.59 1.94
N ASP A 31 6.24 8.92 0.66
CA ASP A 31 7.11 8.43 -0.43
C ASP A 31 7.28 6.91 -0.47
N VAL A 32 6.22 6.21 -0.11
CA VAL A 32 6.25 4.77 -0.01
C VAL A 32 6.07 4.15 -1.39
N GLU A 33 7.04 3.32 -1.81
CA GLU A 33 6.89 2.53 -3.02
C GLU A 33 5.71 1.55 -2.89
N VAL A 34 4.73 1.73 -3.77
CA VAL A 34 3.57 0.85 -3.91
C VAL A 34 3.85 -0.15 -5.04
N PHE A 35 3.74 -1.43 -4.72
CA PHE A 35 3.89 -2.55 -5.65
C PHE A 35 2.51 -3.06 -6.06
N THR A 36 2.33 -3.39 -7.33
CA THR A 36 1.08 -3.91 -7.92
C THR A 36 1.29 -5.28 -8.54
#